data_AF-A0A9W7IZ11-F1
#
_entry.id   AF-A0A9W7IZ11-F1
#
_cell.length_a   1.000
_cell.length_b   1.000
_cell.length_c   1.000
_cell.angle_alpha   90.00
_cell.angle_beta   90.00
_cell.angle_gamma   90.00
#
_symmetry.space_group_name_H-M   'P 1'
#
loop_
_entity.id
_entity.type
_entity.pdbx_description
1 polymer ?
#
loop_
_entity_poly.entity_id
_entity_poly.type
_entity_poly.pdbx_seq_one_letter_code
_entity_poly.pdbx_strand_id
1 'polypeptide(L)'
;MGDTENSSETEISQITQNHNQGISQGDLNSSLIITNHRLDGKNFLQWSQSVLMVLRGRGKIGYINGEIPRPASTNSSYATWELNNSMVMAWLINSMEGHISRTYLFFKTAKEMWDAIKENYSDLGNASQVFEIKLKLKDIRQGTIEVTQYYNNLKILWQELDMYYEADWGKGSEHTKFIIHV
;
A
#
# COMPACT_ATOMS: atom_id res chain seq x y z
N MET A 1 35.99 -25.05 59.50
CA MET A 1 35.77 -23.71 58.90
C MET A 1 36.04 -23.86 57.43
N GLY A 2 34.99 -24.12 56.67
CA GLY A 2 35.06 -24.37 55.24
C GLY A 2 33.77 -23.86 54.64
N ASP A 3 33.83 -22.69 54.05
CA ASP A 3 32.71 -22.07 53.35
C ASP A 3 33.05 -22.12 51.86
N THR A 4 32.38 -23.04 51.16
CA THR A 4 32.42 -23.19 49.70
C THR A 4 31.03 -22.85 49.18
N GLU A 5 30.71 -21.56 49.12
CA GLU A 5 29.47 -21.07 48.50
C GLU A 5 29.75 -19.69 47.91
N ASN A 6 30.28 -19.62 46.68
CA ASN A 6 30.08 -18.46 45.80
C ASN A 6 30.53 -18.75 44.36
N SER A 7 29.82 -19.62 43.63
CA SER A 7 30.07 -19.72 42.18
C SER A 7 28.84 -20.06 41.32
N SER A 8 27.68 -20.30 41.92
CA SER A 8 26.46 -20.72 41.21
C SER A 8 25.31 -19.71 41.22
N GLU A 9 25.39 -18.63 42.00
CA GLU A 9 24.32 -17.61 42.04
C GLU A 9 24.48 -16.51 40.98
N THR A 10 25.70 -16.28 40.45
CA THR A 10 25.94 -15.19 39.50
C THR A 10 25.56 -15.55 38.05
N GLU A 11 25.43 -16.83 37.70
CA GLU A 11 25.07 -17.25 36.32
C GLU A 11 23.56 -17.24 36.03
N ILE A 12 22.68 -17.28 37.05
CA ILE A 12 21.23 -17.33 36.84
C ILE A 12 20.62 -15.94 36.56
N SER A 13 21.31 -14.86 36.91
CA SER A 13 20.80 -13.49 36.67
C SER A 13 21.04 -12.95 35.25
N GLN A 14 21.70 -13.70 34.35
CA GLN A 14 22.02 -13.22 33.00
C GLN A 14 21.14 -13.79 31.87
N ILE A 15 20.25 -14.76 32.12
CA ILE A 15 19.49 -15.42 31.05
C ILE A 15 18.12 -14.79 30.74
N THR A 16 17.67 -13.78 31.49
CA THR A 16 16.40 -13.09 31.19
C THR A 16 16.61 -11.62 30.84
N GLN A 17 17.43 -11.34 29.82
CA GLN A 17 17.25 -10.13 29.01
C GLN A 17 16.47 -10.49 27.75
N ASN A 18 15.20 -10.85 27.94
CA ASN A 18 14.25 -10.88 26.85
C ASN A 18 13.93 -9.43 26.45
N HIS A 19 14.41 -9.11 25.25
CA HIS A 19 14.20 -7.88 24.51
C HIS A 19 12.71 -7.61 24.29
N ASN A 20 12.05 -7.00 25.28
CA ASN A 20 10.80 -6.30 25.08
C ASN A 20 11.13 -4.87 24.65
N GLN A 21 11.42 -4.67 23.36
CA GLN A 21 11.29 -3.34 22.81
C GLN A 21 9.80 -2.99 22.79
N GLY A 22 9.40 -2.20 23.79
CA GLY A 22 8.10 -1.56 23.81
C GLY A 22 7.98 -0.71 22.56
N ILE A 23 7.10 -1.11 21.65
CA ILE A 23 6.78 -0.33 20.46
C ILE A 23 6.14 0.97 20.96
N SER A 24 6.77 2.11 20.69
CA SER A 24 6.20 3.41 21.05
C SER A 24 4.90 3.62 20.27
N GLN A 25 3.92 4.31 20.85
CA GLN A 25 2.66 4.64 20.18
C GLN A 25 2.89 5.44 18.88
N GLY A 26 4.02 6.16 18.78
CA GLY A 26 4.50 6.80 17.55
C GLY A 26 4.94 5.81 16.46
N ASP A 27 5.58 4.69 16.84
CA ASP A 27 6.05 3.67 15.91
C ASP A 27 4.88 2.85 15.35
N LEU A 28 3.84 2.59 16.16
CA LEU A 28 2.60 1.95 15.71
C LEU A 28 1.86 2.82 14.70
N ASN A 29 1.72 4.13 14.98
CA ASN A 29 1.03 5.06 14.10
C ASN A 29 1.78 5.26 12.77
N SER A 30 3.12 5.31 12.80
CA SER A 30 3.94 5.36 11.59
C SER A 30 3.89 4.05 10.79
N SER A 31 3.78 2.91 11.46
CA SER A 31 3.66 1.60 10.82
C SER A 31 2.32 1.40 10.09
N LEU A 32 1.27 2.10 10.52
CA LEU A 32 -0.09 1.99 9.97
C LEU A 32 -0.35 2.87 8.74
N ILE A 33 0.36 4.01 8.62
CA ILE A 33 0.28 4.86 7.43
C ILE A 33 1.25 4.33 6.38
N ILE A 34 0.70 3.68 5.35
CA ILE A 34 1.52 3.06 4.30
C ILE A 34 1.76 3.94 3.08
N THR A 35 1.01 5.04 2.93
CA THR A 35 1.16 5.94 1.77
C THR A 35 0.68 7.35 2.12
N ASN A 36 1.30 8.35 1.49
CA ASN A 36 0.85 9.74 1.53
C ASN A 36 -0.27 10.01 0.51
N HIS A 37 -0.40 9.17 -0.53
CA HIS A 37 -1.51 9.22 -1.48
C HIS A 37 -2.72 8.57 -0.83
N ARG A 38 -3.62 9.36 -0.24
CA ARG A 38 -4.88 8.84 0.32
C ARG A 38 -5.89 8.65 -0.80
N LEU A 39 -6.60 7.52 -0.81
CA LEU A 39 -7.68 7.30 -1.79
C LEU A 39 -8.75 8.39 -1.61
N ASP A 40 -8.99 9.17 -2.65
CA ASP A 40 -9.93 10.31 -2.68
C ASP A 40 -11.09 10.08 -3.68
N GLY A 41 -11.15 8.88 -4.26
CA GLY A 41 -12.12 8.47 -5.28
C GLY A 41 -11.72 8.84 -6.71
N LYS A 42 -10.67 9.64 -6.90
CA LYS A 42 -10.14 10.09 -8.20
C LYS A 42 -8.68 9.71 -8.45
N ASN A 43 -8.04 9.01 -7.53
CA ASN A 43 -6.62 8.66 -7.63
C ASN A 43 -6.35 7.17 -7.42
N PHE A 44 -7.33 6.31 -7.71
CA PHE A 44 -7.22 4.86 -7.47
C PHE A 44 -5.93 4.25 -8.03
N LEU A 45 -5.52 4.65 -9.24
CA LEU A 45 -4.33 4.11 -9.88
C LEU A 45 -3.05 4.43 -9.09
N GLN A 46 -2.86 5.69 -8.70
CA GLN A 46 -1.71 6.13 -7.90
C GLN A 46 -1.73 5.55 -6.48
N TRP A 47 -2.91 5.54 -5.84
CA TRP A 47 -3.12 4.95 -4.52
C TRP A 47 -2.81 3.46 -4.52
N SER A 48 -3.39 2.71 -5.47
CA SER A 48 -3.25 1.25 -5.55
C SER A 48 -1.81 0.84 -5.79
N GLN A 49 -1.06 1.53 -6.66
CA GLN A 49 0.38 1.27 -6.82
C GLN A 49 1.17 1.48 -5.52
N SER A 50 0.89 2.58 -4.80
CA SER A 50 1.56 2.89 -3.54
C SER A 50 1.30 1.79 -2.50
N VAL A 51 0.04 1.35 -2.38
CA VAL A 51 -0.36 0.25 -1.48
C VAL A 51 0.31 -1.06 -1.89
N LEU A 52 0.26 -1.42 -3.18
CA LEU A 52 0.85 -2.65 -3.70
C LEU A 52 2.36 -2.71 -3.46
N MET A 53 3.07 -1.59 -3.62
CA MET A 53 4.50 -1.51 -3.35
C MET A 53 4.83 -1.86 -1.89
N VAL A 54 4.09 -1.29 -0.94
CA VAL A 54 4.29 -1.57 0.49
C VAL A 54 3.92 -3.00 0.86
N LEU A 55 2.78 -3.50 0.35
CA LEU A 55 2.37 -4.88 0.62
C LEU A 55 3.37 -5.90 0.07
N ARG A 56 3.95 -5.66 -1.11
CA ARG A 56 5.03 -6.48 -1.67
C ARG A 56 6.28 -6.42 -0.80
N GLY A 57 6.72 -5.21 -0.44
CA GLY A 57 7.90 -5.02 0.43
C GLY A 57 7.77 -5.67 1.81
N ARG A 58 6.54 -5.82 2.32
CA ARG A 58 6.24 -6.48 3.60
C ARG A 58 5.81 -7.95 3.47
N GLY A 59 5.82 -8.53 2.27
CA GLY A 59 5.39 -9.91 2.03
C GLY A 59 3.92 -10.18 2.37
N LYS A 60 3.04 -9.18 2.24
CA LYS A 60 1.60 -9.26 2.56
C LYS A 60 0.68 -9.24 1.35
N ILE A 61 1.22 -9.19 0.13
CA ILE A 61 0.43 -9.17 -1.12
C ILE A 61 -0.55 -10.35 -1.22
N GLY A 62 -0.16 -11.52 -0.69
CA GLY A 62 -0.95 -12.74 -0.68
C GLY A 62 -2.34 -12.62 -0.03
N TYR A 63 -2.51 -11.67 0.89
CA TYR A 63 -3.78 -11.45 1.61
C TYR A 63 -4.83 -10.70 0.78
N ILE A 64 -4.43 -9.97 -0.27
CA ILE A 64 -5.37 -9.23 -1.13
C ILE A 64 -5.59 -9.90 -2.48
N ASN A 65 -4.60 -10.63 -3.02
CA ASN A 65 -4.75 -11.37 -4.27
C ASN A 65 -5.38 -12.77 -4.07
N GLY A 66 -5.40 -13.29 -2.83
CA GLY A 66 -5.98 -14.58 -2.48
C GLY A 66 -5.02 -15.77 -2.51
N GLU A 67 -3.72 -15.54 -2.74
CA GLU A 67 -2.69 -16.59 -2.64
C GLU A 67 -2.58 -17.16 -1.22
N ILE A 68 -2.94 -16.38 -0.20
CA ILE A 68 -3.01 -16.81 1.20
C ILE A 68 -4.49 -16.89 1.62
N PRO A 69 -5.18 -18.01 1.33
CA PRO A 69 -6.59 -18.17 1.66
C PRO A 69 -6.80 -18.28 3.18
N ARG A 70 -8.02 -17.96 3.62
CA ARG A 70 -8.43 -18.10 5.01
C ARG A 70 -8.36 -19.57 5.45
N PRO A 71 -7.54 -19.93 6.46
CA PRO A 71 -7.51 -21.28 7.00
C PRO A 71 -8.81 -21.62 7.75
N ALA A 72 -9.07 -22.92 7.96
CA ALA A 72 -10.09 -23.35 8.90
C ALA A 72 -9.75 -22.87 10.33
N SER A 73 -10.76 -22.53 11.13
CA SER A 73 -10.58 -22.02 12.49
C SER A 73 -9.92 -23.01 13.45
N THR A 74 -9.92 -24.30 13.11
CA THR A 74 -9.25 -25.38 13.86
C THR A 74 -7.75 -25.49 13.54
N ASN A 75 -7.27 -24.82 12.50
CA ASN A 75 -5.87 -24.87 12.10
C ASN A 75 -5.02 -23.93 12.99
N SER A 76 -3.86 -24.39 13.42
CA SER A 76 -2.91 -23.59 14.20
C SER A 76 -2.43 -22.32 13.48
N SER A 77 -2.47 -22.30 12.13
CA SER A 77 -2.12 -21.12 11.33
C SER A 77 -3.21 -20.04 11.30
N TYR A 78 -4.42 -20.32 11.78
CA TYR A 78 -5.56 -19.38 11.73
C TYR A 78 -5.27 -18.08 12.49
N ALA A 79 -4.70 -18.18 13.70
CA ALA A 79 -4.43 -17.01 14.53
C ALA A 79 -3.41 -16.06 13.86
N THR A 80 -2.35 -16.61 13.27
CA THR A 80 -1.36 -15.82 12.52
C THR A 80 -1.95 -15.22 11.25
N TRP A 81 -2.81 -15.98 10.55
CA TRP A 81 -3.52 -15.47 9.38
C TRP A 81 -4.42 -14.29 9.74
N GLU A 82 -5.22 -14.42 10.81
CA GLU A 82 -6.14 -13.39 11.27
C GLU A 82 -5.39 -12.10 11.62
N LEU A 83 -4.30 -12.19 12.39
CA LEU A 83 -3.47 -11.05 12.74
C LEU A 83 -2.97 -10.30 11.51
N ASN A 84 -2.43 -11.03 10.53
CA ASN A 84 -1.91 -10.42 9.31
C ASN A 84 -3.02 -9.84 8.43
N ASN A 85 -4.16 -10.53 8.33
CA ASN A 85 -5.34 -10.05 7.61
C ASN A 85 -5.84 -8.74 8.22
N SER A 86 -6.00 -8.67 9.55
CA SER A 86 -6.42 -7.45 10.25
C SER A 86 -5.42 -6.30 10.06
N MET A 87 -4.11 -6.60 10.04
CA MET A 87 -3.08 -5.57 9.78
C MET A 87 -3.20 -4.98 8.37
N VAL A 88 -3.40 -5.83 7.35
CA VAL A 88 -3.58 -5.37 5.97
C VAL A 88 -4.87 -4.56 5.84
N MET A 89 -5.97 -4.98 6.47
CA MET A 89 -7.21 -4.21 6.53
C MET A 89 -7.00 -2.84 7.19
N ALA A 90 -6.25 -2.79 8.29
CA ALA A 90 -5.94 -1.52 8.96
C ALA A 90 -5.13 -0.60 8.04
N TRP A 91 -4.14 -1.11 7.31
CA TRP A 91 -3.40 -0.31 6.32
C TRP A 91 -4.28 0.23 5.20
N LEU A 92 -5.16 -0.61 4.65
CA LEU A 92 -6.14 -0.18 3.64
C LEU A 92 -7.01 0.95 4.20
N ILE A 93 -7.65 0.75 5.35
CA ILE A 93 -8.53 1.75 6.00
C ILE A 93 -7.81 3.07 6.26
N ASN A 94 -6.59 3.02 6.79
CA ASN A 94 -5.81 4.22 7.11
C ASN A 94 -5.22 4.93 5.88
N SER A 95 -5.15 4.23 4.74
CA SER A 95 -4.71 4.79 3.45
C SER A 95 -5.82 5.47 2.65
N MET A 96 -7.05 5.54 3.16
CA MET A 96 -8.20 6.13 2.46
C MET A 96 -8.66 7.41 3.16
N GLU A 97 -9.28 8.34 2.43
CA GLU A 97 -10.02 9.43 3.05
C GLU A 97 -11.14 8.91 3.96
N GLY A 98 -11.40 9.61 5.07
CA GLY A 98 -12.29 9.11 6.11
C GLY A 98 -13.73 8.84 5.64
N HIS A 99 -14.21 9.54 4.61
CA HIS A 99 -15.54 9.32 4.05
C HIS A 99 -15.61 8.05 3.19
N ILE A 100 -14.50 7.69 2.54
CA ILE A 100 -14.35 6.44 1.77
C ILE A 100 -14.10 5.28 2.72
N SER A 101 -13.16 5.40 3.66
CA SER A 101 -12.77 4.30 4.54
C SER A 101 -13.94 3.73 5.35
N ARG A 102 -14.89 4.57 5.75
CA ARG A 102 -16.09 4.17 6.51
C ARG A 102 -16.98 3.17 5.75
N THR A 103 -17.00 3.19 4.42
CA THR A 103 -17.82 2.24 3.65
C THR A 103 -17.22 0.83 3.62
N TYR A 104 -15.96 0.67 4.03
CA TYR A 104 -15.22 -0.58 3.99
C TYR A 104 -14.96 -1.22 5.37
N LEU A 105 -15.34 -0.55 6.47
CA LEU A 105 -14.97 -0.99 7.83
C LEU A 105 -15.51 -2.39 8.22
N PHE A 106 -16.62 -2.82 7.62
CA PHE A 106 -17.34 -4.05 7.99
C PHE A 106 -16.98 -5.28 7.15
N PHE A 107 -16.02 -5.16 6.24
CA PHE A 107 -15.52 -6.31 5.49
C PHE A 107 -14.81 -7.30 6.42
N LYS A 108 -14.85 -8.61 6.09
CA LYS A 108 -14.28 -9.66 6.96
C LYS A 108 -12.83 -9.97 6.61
N THR A 109 -12.44 -9.72 5.36
CA THR A 109 -11.09 -10.01 4.87
C THR A 109 -10.51 -8.85 4.08
N ALA A 110 -9.18 -8.74 4.10
CA ALA A 110 -8.44 -7.79 3.28
C ALA A 110 -8.71 -8.01 1.78
N LYS A 111 -8.90 -9.27 1.36
CA LYS A 111 -9.25 -9.63 -0.01
C LYS A 111 -10.60 -9.04 -0.43
N GLU A 112 -11.67 -9.34 0.30
CA GLU A 112 -13.00 -8.83 -0.04
C GLU A 112 -13.02 -7.30 -0.06
N MET A 113 -12.32 -6.67 0.90
CA MET A 113 -12.15 -5.21 0.94
C MET A 113 -11.44 -4.69 -0.31
N TRP A 114 -10.29 -5.28 -0.66
CA TRP A 114 -9.51 -4.88 -1.84
C TRP A 114 -10.30 -5.04 -3.14
N ASP A 115 -10.99 -6.17 -3.31
CA ASP A 115 -11.79 -6.46 -4.49
C ASP A 115 -12.93 -5.43 -4.64
N ALA A 116 -13.62 -5.08 -3.54
CA ALA A 116 -14.67 -4.07 -3.55
C ALA A 116 -14.14 -2.65 -3.83
N ILE A 117 -12.99 -2.27 -3.27
CA ILE A 117 -12.35 -0.98 -3.57
C ILE A 117 -11.99 -0.92 -5.06
N LYS A 118 -11.40 -2.00 -5.59
CA LYS A 118 -11.04 -2.09 -7.00
C LYS A 118 -12.28 -1.96 -7.88
N GLU A 119 -13.34 -2.72 -7.63
CA GLU A 119 -14.58 -2.63 -8.41
C GLU A 119 -15.19 -1.21 -8.41
N ASN A 120 -15.20 -0.55 -7.26
CA ASN A 120 -15.81 0.78 -7.11
C ASN A 120 -14.97 1.93 -7.68
N TYR A 121 -13.66 1.78 -7.82
CA TYR A 121 -12.77 2.89 -8.18
C TYR A 121 -11.82 2.62 -9.35
N SER A 122 -11.73 1.38 -9.86
CA SER A 122 -10.87 1.06 -11.00
C SER A 122 -11.41 1.60 -12.31
N ASP A 123 -12.74 1.60 -12.51
CA ASP A 123 -13.35 1.91 -13.81
C ASP A 123 -14.02 3.29 -13.81
N LEU A 124 -14.64 3.66 -12.70
CA LEU A 124 -15.40 4.91 -12.50
C LEU A 124 -14.55 6.18 -12.68
N GLY A 125 -13.21 6.06 -12.65
CA GLY A 125 -12.29 7.19 -12.68
C GLY A 125 -11.51 7.39 -13.98
N ASN A 126 -11.35 6.36 -14.81
CA ASN A 126 -10.26 6.36 -15.81
C ASN A 126 -10.44 7.40 -16.92
N ALA A 127 -11.63 7.49 -17.53
CA ALA A 127 -11.86 8.41 -18.64
C ALA A 127 -11.77 9.89 -18.19
N SER A 128 -12.37 10.22 -17.05
CA SER A 128 -12.32 11.57 -16.49
C SER A 128 -10.90 11.92 -16.03
N GLN A 129 -10.17 10.99 -15.40
CA GLN A 129 -8.78 11.21 -14.99
C GLN A 129 -7.85 11.40 -16.19
N VAL A 130 -7.99 10.57 -17.23
CA VAL A 130 -7.25 10.74 -18.48
C VAL A 130 -7.54 12.10 -19.13
N PHE A 131 -8.81 12.52 -19.12
CA PHE A 131 -9.18 13.84 -19.65
C PHE A 131 -8.54 14.99 -18.84
N GLU A 132 -8.61 14.93 -17.51
CA GLU A 132 -7.99 15.91 -16.62
C GLU A 132 -6.46 15.96 -16.78
N ILE A 133 -5.80 14.81 -16.90
CA ILE A 133 -4.34 14.73 -17.15
C ILE A 133 -4.01 15.37 -18.50
N LYS A 134 -4.79 15.10 -19.55
CA LYS A 134 -4.62 15.73 -20.87
C LYS A 134 -4.81 17.25 -20.82
N LEU A 135 -5.77 17.75 -20.06
CA LEU A 135 -5.94 19.19 -19.84
C LEU A 135 -4.72 19.79 -19.13
N LYS A 136 -4.25 19.17 -18.04
CA LYS A 136 -3.04 19.60 -17.33
C LYS A 136 -1.81 19.62 -18.25
N LEU A 137 -1.62 18.57 -19.07
CA LEU A 137 -0.53 18.50 -20.06
C LEU A 137 -0.62 19.60 -21.11
N LYS A 138 -1.84 19.91 -21.60
CA LYS A 138 -2.06 21.00 -22.55
C LYS A 138 -1.74 22.36 -21.94
N ASP A 139 -2.04 22.55 -20.66
CA ASP A 139 -1.97 23.85 -20.00
C ASP A 139 -0.66 24.10 -19.24
N ILE A 140 0.15 23.08 -18.98
CA ILE A 140 1.39 23.23 -18.22
C ILE A 140 2.39 24.13 -18.98
N ARG A 141 2.89 25.16 -18.29
CA ARG A 141 3.92 26.08 -18.78
C ARG A 141 4.98 26.22 -17.69
N GLN A 142 6.23 26.42 -18.07
CA GLN A 142 7.30 26.64 -17.10
C GLN A 142 7.07 27.93 -16.30
N GLY A 143 6.71 29.05 -16.93
CA GLY A 143 6.52 30.31 -16.21
C GLY A 143 7.76 30.70 -15.40
N THR A 144 7.58 30.85 -14.08
CA THR A 144 8.64 31.25 -13.13
C THR A 144 9.26 30.08 -12.36
N ILE A 145 8.84 28.83 -12.60
CA ILE A 145 9.42 27.67 -11.90
C ILE A 145 10.74 27.22 -12.53
N GLU A 146 11.59 26.61 -11.72
CA GLU A 146 12.88 26.06 -12.17
C GLU A 146 12.67 24.98 -13.24
N VAL A 147 13.59 24.90 -14.20
CA VAL A 147 13.55 23.93 -15.30
C VAL A 147 13.43 22.49 -14.78
N THR A 148 14.19 22.14 -13.73
CA THR A 148 14.16 20.81 -13.12
C THR A 148 12.77 20.48 -12.56
N GLN A 149 12.15 21.43 -11.86
CA GLN A 149 10.83 21.25 -11.29
C GLN A 149 9.74 21.17 -12.37
N TYR A 150 9.84 21.99 -13.41
CA TYR A 150 8.95 21.92 -14.57
C TYR A 150 9.05 20.55 -15.27
N TYR A 151 10.27 20.08 -15.54
CA TYR A 151 10.51 18.79 -16.16
C TYR A 151 9.96 17.64 -15.31
N ASN A 152 10.17 17.67 -13.99
CA ASN A 152 9.63 16.65 -13.09
C ASN A 152 8.08 16.63 -13.10
N ASN A 153 7.44 17.81 -13.07
CA ASN A 153 5.98 17.90 -13.16
C ASN A 153 5.44 17.37 -14.49
N LEU A 154 6.08 17.74 -15.60
CA LEU A 154 5.74 17.24 -16.93
C LEU A 154 5.91 15.71 -17.01
N LYS A 155 7.01 15.18 -16.47
CA LYS A 155 7.30 13.74 -16.44
C LYS A 155 6.27 12.97 -15.62
N ILE A 156 5.86 13.49 -14.46
CA ILE A 156 4.82 12.86 -13.63
C ILE A 156 3.51 12.76 -14.41
N LEU A 157 3.06 13.83 -15.09
CA LEU A 157 1.83 13.80 -15.87
C LEU A 157 1.87 12.78 -17.01
N TRP A 158 3.01 12.64 -17.69
CA TRP A 158 3.19 11.61 -18.72
C TRP A 158 3.16 10.20 -18.13
N GLN A 159 3.87 9.96 -17.02
CA GLN A 159 3.86 8.67 -16.35
C GLN A 159 2.47 8.29 -15.85
N GLU A 160 1.72 9.23 -15.28
CA GLU A 160 0.32 9.01 -14.90
C GLU A 160 -0.53 8.62 -16.10
N LEU A 161 -0.39 9.34 -17.23
CA LEU A 161 -1.13 9.04 -18.46
C LEU A 161 -0.79 7.64 -19.02
N ASP A 162 0.50 7.28 -19.06
CA ASP A 162 0.97 5.97 -19.52
C ASP A 162 0.37 4.84 -18.68
N MET A 163 0.23 5.03 -17.36
CA MET A 163 -0.37 4.01 -16.50
C MET A 163 -1.83 3.70 -16.84
N TYR A 164 -2.63 4.69 -17.27
CA TYR A 164 -4.01 4.43 -17.70
C TYR A 164 -4.04 3.69 -19.04
N TYR A 165 -3.09 3.97 -19.91
CA TYR A 165 -2.96 3.27 -21.18
C TYR A 165 -2.55 1.81 -20.95
N GLU A 166 -1.52 1.53 -20.14
CA GLU A 166 -1.09 0.17 -19.73
C GLU A 166 -2.20 -0.65 -19.05
N ALA A 167 -3.12 0.00 -18.33
CA ALA A 167 -4.29 -0.67 -17.75
C ALA A 167 -5.35 -1.09 -18.78
N ASP A 168 -5.47 -0.36 -19.90
CA ASP A 168 -6.45 -0.61 -20.98
C ASP A 168 -5.89 -1.54 -22.08
N TRP A 169 -4.56 -1.58 -22.24
CA TRP A 169 -3.85 -2.42 -23.22
C TRP A 169 -4.01 -3.94 -23.01
N GLY A 170 -4.68 -4.39 -21.94
CA GLY A 170 -5.14 -5.77 -21.78
C GLY A 170 -6.25 -6.20 -22.76
N LYS A 171 -6.77 -5.29 -23.59
CA LYS A 171 -7.85 -5.58 -24.57
C LYS A 171 -7.73 -4.99 -25.97
N GLY A 172 -6.61 -4.42 -26.41
CA GLY A 172 -6.55 -3.91 -27.78
C GLY A 172 -5.15 -3.66 -28.31
N SER A 173 -4.75 -4.41 -29.33
CA SER A 173 -3.55 -4.15 -30.14
C SER A 173 -3.66 -2.82 -30.87
N GLU A 174 -2.71 -1.90 -30.74
CA GLU A 174 -2.26 -0.91 -31.77
C GLU A 174 -1.09 -0.05 -31.25
N HIS A 175 0.01 -0.66 -30.79
CA HIS A 175 1.17 0.09 -30.27
C HIS A 175 2.20 0.53 -31.34
N THR A 176 1.99 0.27 -32.63
CA THR A 176 3.04 0.58 -33.62
C THR A 176 3.01 2.01 -34.19
N LYS A 177 2.11 2.90 -33.72
CA LYS A 177 1.96 4.24 -34.35
C LYS A 177 2.69 5.39 -33.66
N PHE A 178 3.07 5.29 -32.38
CA PHE A 178 3.55 6.46 -31.63
C PHE A 178 5.00 6.39 -31.12
N ILE A 179 5.70 5.26 -31.27
CA ILE A 179 7.13 5.17 -30.88
C ILE A 179 8.10 5.78 -31.91
N ILE A 180 7.67 6.13 -33.13
CA ILE A 180 8.61 6.50 -34.23
C ILE A 180 8.77 8.02 -34.43
N HIS A 181 8.33 8.90 -33.52
CA HIS A 181 8.56 10.35 -33.69
C HIS A 181 9.01 11.07 -32.42
N VAL A 182 10.21 10.73 -31.95
CA VAL A 182 11.11 11.66 -31.24
C VAL A 182 12.37 11.82 -32.07
#